data_AF-A0AA43I5H9-F1
#
_entry.id   AF-A0AA43I5H9-F1
#
_cell.length_a   1.000
_cell.length_b   1.000
_cell.length_c   1.000
_cell.angle_alpha   90.00
_cell.angle_beta   90.00
_cell.angle_gamma   90.00
#
_symmetry.space_group_name_H-M   'P 1'
#
loop_
_entity.id
_entity.type
_entity.pdbx_description
1 polymer ?
#
loop_
_entity_poly.entity_id
_entity_poly.type
_entity_poly.pdbx_seq_one_letter_code
_entity_poly.pdbx_strand_id
1 'polypeptide(L)' 'MEFADTNQPFTKYLLGDNGVVYEAQTQASFSSGFCEADDNGDVNAYYLPNEEIVFQRSADTAAQEELQRILRKYN' A
#
# COMPACT_ATOMS: atom_id res chain seq x y z
N MET A 1 0.44 -14.04 -20.22
CA MET A 1 0.12 -13.17 -19.08
C MET A 1 0.38 -13.98 -17.83
N GLU A 2 1.15 -13.43 -16.90
CA GLU A 2 1.42 -14.04 -15.61
C GLU A 2 0.40 -13.47 -14.61
N PHE A 3 -0.33 -14.34 -13.92
CA PHE A 3 -1.27 -13.95 -12.87
C PHE A 3 -0.63 -14.25 -11.53
N ALA A 4 -0.75 -13.33 -10.58
CA ALA A 4 -0.29 -13.57 -9.23
C ALA A 4 -1.09 -14.73 -8.60
N ASP A 5 -0.39 -15.66 -7.94
CA ASP A 5 -1.02 -16.73 -7.17
C ASP A 5 -1.64 -16.16 -5.89
N THR A 6 -2.96 -16.12 -5.85
CA THR A 6 -3.71 -15.58 -4.70
C THR A 6 -3.67 -16.48 -3.47
N ASN A 7 -3.05 -17.67 -3.55
CA ASN A 7 -2.85 -18.55 -2.40
C ASN A 7 -1.54 -18.26 -1.65
N GLN A 8 -0.72 -17.34 -2.14
CA GLN A 8 0.52 -16.93 -1.49
C GLN A 8 0.34 -15.58 -0.80
N PRO A 9 1.04 -15.34 0.33
CA PRO A 9 1.05 -14.02 0.94
C PRO A 9 1.64 -13.02 -0.06
N PHE A 10 1.09 -11.81 -0.06
CA PHE A 10 1.58 -10.72 -0.89
C PHE A 10 1.95 -9.53 -0.01
N THR A 11 3.06 -8.89 -0.38
CA THR A 11 3.50 -7.63 0.21
C THR A 11 2.87 -6.49 -0.58
N LYS A 12 2.18 -5.58 0.10
CA LYS A 12 1.79 -4.29 -0.48
C LYS A 12 2.82 -3.25 -0.12
N TYR A 13 3.21 -2.44 -1.10
CA TYR A 13 4.03 -1.25 -0.88
C TYR A 13 3.19 0.02 -1.09
N LEU A 14 3.27 0.95 -0.15
CA LEU A 14 2.71 2.29 -0.24
C LEU A 14 3.86 3.29 -0.36
N LEU A 15 3.91 4.02 -1.47
CA LEU A 15 4.94 5.01 -1.77
C LEU A 15 4.45 6.36 -1.28
N GLY A 16 4.92 6.80 -0.12
CA GLY A 16 4.52 8.08 0.45
C GLY A 16 5.17 9.26 -0.27
N ASP A 17 4.43 10.36 -0.42
CA ASP A 17 4.96 11.63 -0.95
C ASP A 17 6.07 12.22 -0.07
N ASN A 18 6.14 11.80 1.20
CA ASN A 18 7.25 12.10 2.10
C ASN A 18 8.55 11.33 1.76
N GLY A 19 8.55 10.55 0.67
CA GLY A 19 9.68 9.76 0.21
C GLY A 19 9.94 8.49 1.01
N VAL A 20 8.98 8.05 1.83
CA VAL A 20 9.09 6.83 2.62
C VAL A 20 8.23 5.74 1.97
N VAL A 21 8.83 4.57 1.77
CA VAL A 21 8.09 3.36 1.44
C VAL A 21 7.56 2.73 2.73
N TYR A 22 6.26 2.45 2.75
CA TYR A 22 5.61 1.64 3.78
C TYR A 22 5.20 0.29 3.19
N GLU A 23 5.12 -0.74 4.02
CA GLU A 23 4.73 -2.08 3.61
C GLU A 23 3.67 -2.69 4.53
N ALA A 24 2.88 -3.60 3.98
CA ALA A 24 1.98 -4.46 4.72
C ALA A 24 2.00 -5.87 4.15
N GLN A 25 2.08 -6.87 5.03
CA GLN A 25 1.92 -8.28 4.69
C GLN A 25 0.45 -8.65 4.78
N THR A 26 -0.10 -9.29 3.76
CA THR A 26 -1.51 -9.68 3.77
C THR A 26 -1.78 -10.91 2.90
N GLN A 27 -2.81 -11.65 3.26
CA GLN A 27 -3.36 -12.78 2.50
C GLN A 27 -4.73 -12.45 1.88
N ALA A 28 -5.12 -11.18 1.91
CA ALA A 28 -6.45 -10.73 1.53
C ALA A 28 -6.58 -10.46 0.00
N SER A 29 -7.45 -9.57 -0.44
CA SER A 29 -7.53 -9.20 -1.86
C SER A 29 -6.58 -8.05 -2.20
N PHE A 30 -6.38 -7.81 -3.50
CA PHE A 30 -5.66 -6.62 -3.99
C PHE A 30 -6.27 -5.29 -3.51
N SER A 31 -7.56 -5.24 -3.21
CA SER A 31 -8.24 -4.06 -2.69
C SER A 31 -8.16 -3.90 -1.16
N SER A 32 -7.79 -4.94 -0.42
CA SER A 32 -7.77 -4.86 1.06
C SER A 32 -6.81 -3.81 1.60
N GLY A 33 -7.20 -3.10 2.66
CA GLY A 33 -6.38 -2.01 3.23
C GLY A 33 -6.53 -0.67 2.51
N PHE A 34 -7.39 -0.59 1.49
CA PHE A 34 -7.82 0.66 0.87
C PHE A 34 -9.34 0.75 0.91
N CYS A 35 -9.86 1.95 1.16
CA CYS A 35 -11.27 2.26 1.06
C CYS A 35 -11.42 3.59 0.33
N GLU A 36 -12.48 3.69 -0.47
CA GLU A 36 -12.85 4.95 -1.12
C GLU A 36 -13.52 5.85 -0.08
N ALA A 37 -13.03 7.08 0.02
CA ALA A 37 -13.70 8.15 0.74
C ALA A 37 -14.64 8.89 -0.22
N ASP A 38 -15.75 9.43 0.28
CA ASP A 38 -16.64 10.25 -0.52
C ASP A 38 -16.03 11.62 -0.86
N ASP A 39 -16.77 12.45 -1.60
CA ASP A 39 -16.31 13.79 -2.03
C ASP A 39 -16.00 14.75 -0.85
N ASN A 40 -16.46 14.43 0.36
CA ASN A 40 -16.17 15.18 1.59
C ASN A 40 -14.98 14.60 2.36
N GLY A 41 -14.41 13.48 1.89
CA GLY A 41 -13.35 12.75 2.57
C GLY A 41 -13.85 11.80 3.65
N ASP A 42 -15.16 11.56 3.74
CA ASP A 42 -15.74 10.66 4.73
C ASP A 42 -15.71 9.22 4.21
N VAL A 43 -15.21 8.31 5.05
CA VAL A 43 -15.26 6.87 4.76
C VAL A 43 -16.56 6.33 5.34
N ASN A 44 -17.45 5.86 4.48
CA ASN A 44 -18.72 5.31 4.92
C ASN A 44 -18.48 4.02 5.72
N ALA A 45 -19.09 3.96 6.91
CA ALA A 45 -18.92 2.86 7.87
C ALA A 45 -19.30 1.48 7.31
N TYR A 46 -20.14 1.40 6.27
CA TYR A 46 -20.47 0.15 5.58
C TYR A 46 -19.32 -0.38 4.71
N TYR A 47 -18.36 0.47 4.33
CA TYR A 47 -17.19 0.12 3.53
C TYR A 47 -15.90 0.08 4.35
N LEU A 48 -15.98 0.31 5.67
CA LEU A 48 -14.85 0.08 6.54
C LEU A 48 -14.51 -1.42 6.52
N PRO A 49 -13.24 -1.77 6.27
CA PRO A 49 -12.84 -3.17 6.29
C PRO A 49 -13.03 -3.72 7.71
N ASN A 50 -13.46 -4.99 7.79
CA ASN A 50 -13.62 -5.68 9.08
C ASN A 50 -12.30 -5.79 9.86
N GLU A 51 -11.16 -5.66 9.17
CA GLU A 51 -9.82 -5.65 9.74
C GLU A 51 -9.02 -4.51 9.12
N GLU A 52 -8.40 -3.69 9.97
CA GLU A 52 -7.46 -2.67 9.54
C GLU A 52 -6.12 -3.32 9.13
N ILE A 53 -5.67 -3.04 7.90
CA ILE A 53 -4.32 -3.42 7.47
C ILE A 53 -3.37 -2.28 7.84
N VAL A 54 -2.52 -2.54 8.84
CA VAL A 54 -1.54 -1.56 9.29
C VAL A 54 -0.32 -1.57 8.38
N PHE A 55 -0.08 -0.46 7.69
CA PHE A 55 1.16 -0.22 6.97
C PHE A 55 2.25 0.25 7.94
N GLN A 56 3.42 -0.36 7.83
CA GLN A 56 4.60 -0.01 8.63
C GLN A 56 5.71 0.49 7.71
N ARG A 57 6.66 1.26 8.23
CA ARG A 57 7.81 1.68 7.43
C ARG A 57 8.53 0.44 6.90
N SER A 58 8.71 0.36 5.59
CA SER A 58 9.34 -0.80 4.96
C SER A 58 10.81 -0.92 5.34
N ALA A 59 11.22 -2.13 5.69
CA ALA A 59 12.62 -2.49 5.91
C ALA A 59 13.37 -2.81 4.62
N ASP A 60 12.66 -2.86 3.48
CA ASP A 60 13.25 -3.09 2.16
C ASP A 60 14.05 -1.86 1.71
N THR A 61 15.36 -1.91 1.93
CA THR A 61 16.26 -0.80 1.59
C THR A 61 16.30 -0.52 0.09
N ALA A 62 16.12 -1.54 -0.76
CA ALA A 62 16.15 -1.37 -2.21
C ALA A 62 14.91 -0.58 -2.68
N ALA A 63 13.74 -0.90 -2.14
CA ALA A 63 12.52 -0.14 -2.43
C ALA A 63 12.64 1.33 -1.96
N GLN A 64 13.21 1.57 -0.78
CA GLN A 64 13.45 2.92 -0.26
C GLN A 64 14.38 3.73 -1.19
N GLU A 65 15.51 3.13 -1.58
CA GLU A 65 16.48 3.75 -2.48
C GLU A 65 15.89 4.06 -3.86
N GLU A 66 15.07 3.14 -4.38
CA GLU A 66 14.43 3.31 -5.67
C GLU A 66 13.39 4.44 -5.66
N LEU A 67 12.57 4.54 -4.62
CA LEU A 67 11.64 5.68 -4.47
C LEU A 67 12.40 7.00 -4.42
N GLN A 68 13.49 7.07 -3.64
CA GLN A 68 14.34 8.26 -3.56
C GLN A 68 14.94 8.63 -4.92
N ARG A 69 15.40 7.63 -5.70
CA ARG A 69 15.91 7.84 -7.05
C ARG A 69 14.82 8.40 -7.98
N ILE A 70 13.61 7.87 -7.92
CA ILE A 70 12.47 8.33 -8.71
C ILE A 70 12.11 9.78 -8.35
N LEU A 71 11.96 10.09 -7.06
CA LEU A 71 11.57 11.44 -6.62
C LEU A 71 12.58 12.51 -7.02
N ARG A 72 13.88 12.22 -6.95
CA ARG A 72 14.95 13.13 -7.42
C ARG A 72 14.88 13.48 -8.91
N LYS A 73 14.17 12.69 -9.73
CA LYS A 73 14.00 12.96 -11.16
C LYS A 73 12.90 14.00 -11.41
N TYR A 74 11.92 14.10 -10.51
CA TYR A 74 10.72 14.90 -10.70
C TYR A 74 10.59 16.09 -9.73
N ASN A 75 11.50 16.20 -8.77
CA ASN A 75 11.74 17.37 -7.93
C ASN A 75 12.92 18.18 -8.47
#